data_AF-A0A1I4T9T4-F1
#
_entry.id   AF-A0A1I4T9T4-F1
#
_cell.length_a   1.000
_cell.length_b   1.000
_cell.length_c   1.000
_cell.angle_alpha   90.00
_cell.angle_beta   90.00
_cell.angle_gamma   90.00
#
_symmetry.space_group_name_H-M   'P 1'
#
loop_
_entity.id
_entity.type
_entity.pdbx_description
1 polymer ?
#
loop_
_entity_poly.entity_id
_entity_poly.type
_entity_poly.pdbx_seq_one_letter_code
_entity_poly.pdbx_strand_id
1 'polypeptide(L)' 'MFGNTVDFIGDNRVIFDIGGNKYRLIVRVSYTYKACQIKFVGTHAEYDAIDPLRVEVG' A
#
# COMPACT_ATOMS: atom_id res chain seq x y z
N MET A 1 10.60 -13.98 7.12
CA MET A 1 10.22 -12.70 7.74
C MET A 1 10.36 -11.64 6.66
N PHE A 2 9.24 -11.07 6.19
CA PHE A 2 9.29 -10.05 5.14
C PHE A 2 10.02 -8.82 5.70
N GLY A 3 11.05 -8.34 4.98
CA GLY A 3 11.99 -7.31 5.45
C GLY A 3 11.41 -5.90 5.50
N ASN A 4 12.28 -4.88 5.56
CA ASN A 4 11.99 -3.44 5.65
C ASN A 4 11.23 -2.84 4.44
N THR A 5 10.50 -3.65 3.66
CA THR A 5 9.86 -3.28 2.39
C THR A 5 8.34 -3.53 2.40
N VAL A 6 7.78 -3.88 3.56
CA VAL A 6 6.35 -4.19 3.73
C VAL A 6 5.86 -3.57 5.04
N ASP A 7 4.84 -2.72 4.94
CA ASP A 7 4.18 -2.12 6.09
C ASP A 7 2.72 -2.58 6.17
N PHE A 8 2.30 -2.96 7.38
CA PHE A 8 0.91 -3.28 7.68
C PHE A 8 0.26 -2.09 8.36
N ILE A 9 -0.85 -1.62 7.80
CA ILE A 9 -1.63 -0.51 8.37
C ILE A 9 -3.07 -0.96 8.65
N GLY A 10 -3.87 -0.08 9.26
CA GLY A 10 -5.28 -0.33 9.54
C GLY A 10 -6.13 -0.71 8.31
N ASP A 11 -7.36 -1.19 8.54
CA ASP A 11 -8.30 -1.63 7.48
C ASP A 11 -7.76 -2.77 6.59
N ASN A 12 -6.97 -3.70 7.16
CA ASN A 12 -6.36 -4.83 6.43
C ASN A 12 -5.57 -4.38 5.19
N ARG A 13 -4.90 -3.23 5.30
CA ARG A 13 -4.08 -2.70 4.21
C ARG A 13 -2.62 -3.05 4.41
N VAL A 14 -1.98 -3.33 3.29
CA VAL A 14 -0.56 -3.65 3.21
C VAL A 14 0.06 -2.74 2.16
N ILE A 15 1.20 -2.15 2.50
CA ILE A 15 2.00 -1.32 1.62
C ILE A 15 3.22 -2.12 1.20
N PHE A 16 3.49 -2.15 -0.10
CA PHE A 16 4.67 -2.78 -0.67
C PHE A 16 5.56 -1.75 -1.35
N ASP A 17 6.86 -1.83 -1.07
CA ASP A 17 7.89 -1.13 -1.83
C ASP A 17 8.20 -1.93 -3.09
N ILE A 18 8.01 -1.33 -4.27
CA ILE A 18 8.22 -2.01 -5.56
C ILE A 18 9.13 -1.21 -6.49
N GLY A 19 9.67 -1.89 -7.51
CA GLY A 19 10.52 -1.26 -8.53
C GLY A 19 11.85 -0.71 -7.99
N GLY A 20 12.43 -1.36 -6.98
CA GLY A 20 13.65 -0.87 -6.32
C GLY A 20 13.38 0.33 -5.41
N ASN A 21 12.30 0.27 -4.62
CA ASN A 21 11.85 1.32 -3.70
C ASN A 21 11.38 2.63 -4.36
N LYS A 22 11.13 2.62 -5.68
CA LYS A 22 10.70 3.81 -6.42
C LYS A 22 9.20 4.10 -6.31
N TYR A 23 8.42 3.06 -5.99
CA TYR A 23 6.97 3.12 -5.94
C TYR A 23 6.43 2.50 -4.65
N ARG A 24 5.19 2.84 -4.31
CA ARG A 24 4.39 2.24 -3.26
C ARG A 24 3.13 1.63 -3.87
N LEU A 25 2.85 0.40 -3.46
CA LEU A 25 1.61 -0.31 -3.80
C LEU A 25 0.81 -0.51 -2.52
N ILE A 26 -0.35 0.13 -2.41
CA ILE A 26 -1.30 -0.10 -1.32
C ILE A 26 -2.33 -1.12 -1.78
N VAL A 27 -2.44 -2.22 -1.08
CA VAL A 27 -3.52 -3.20 -1.27
C VAL A 27 -4.35 -3.32 -0.01
N ARG A 28 -5.65 -3.56 -0.18
CA ARG A 28 -6.51 -4.07 0.89
C ARG A 28 -6.71 -5.56 0.71
N VAL A 29 -6.38 -6.34 1.73
CA VAL A 29 -6.53 -7.80 1.71
C VAL A 29 -7.93 -8.17 2.20
N SER A 30 -8.69 -8.82 1.32
CA SER A 30 -9.92 -9.51 1.71
C SER A 30 -9.62 -10.98 1.99
N TYR A 31 -9.47 -11.32 3.26
CA TYR A 31 -9.21 -12.70 3.68
C TYR A 31 -10.39 -13.63 3.39
N THR A 32 -11.63 -13.15 3.55
CA THR A 32 -12.85 -13.92 3.24
C THR A 32 -12.89 -14.36 1.78
N TYR A 33 -12.55 -13.45 0.87
CA TYR A 33 -12.59 -13.72 -0.58
C TYR A 33 -11.24 -14.18 -1.13
N LYS A 34 -10.21 -14.31 -0.28
CA LYS A 34 -8.83 -14.63 -0.67
C LYS A 34 -8.32 -13.76 -1.82
N ALA A 35 -8.60 -12.46 -1.76
CA ALA A 35 -8.33 -11.51 -2.83
C ALA A 35 -7.68 -10.23 -2.31
N CYS A 36 -6.85 -9.60 -3.15
CA CYS A 36 -6.27 -8.29 -2.88
C CYS A 36 -6.89 -7.25 -3.80
N GLN A 37 -7.39 -6.16 -3.22
CA GLN A 37 -7.82 -4.99 -4.00
C GLN A 37 -6.69 -3.97 -4.02
N ILE A 38 -6.23 -3.62 -5.22
CA ILE A 38 -5.28 -2.51 -5.40
C ILE A 38 -6.03 -1.21 -5.11
N LYS A 39 -5.49 -0.42 -4.18
CA LYS A 39 -6.03 0.88 -3.81
C LYS A 39 -5.20 2.03 -4.36
N PHE A 40 -3.90 1.84 -4.48
CA PHE A 40 -2.97 2.85 -4.99
C PHE A 40 -1.74 2.19 -5.61
N VAL A 41 -1.25 2.79 -6.69
CA VAL A 41 0.08 2.55 -7.26
C VAL A 41 0.64 3.92 -7.64
N GLY A 42 1.80 4.28 -7.12
CA GLY A 42 2.42 5.56 -7.44
C GLY A 42 3.84 5.65 -6.91
N THR A 43 4.53 6.71 -7.33
CA THR A 43 5.87 7.06 -6.87
C THR A 43 5.89 7.36 -5.38
N HIS A 44 7.08 7.41 -4.79
CA HIS A 44 7.23 7.83 -3.40
C HIS A 44 6.64 9.22 -3.14
N ALA A 45 6.87 10.18 -4.05
CA ALA A 45 6.33 11.54 -3.92
C ALA A 45 4.80 11.59 -4.00
N GLU A 46 4.17 10.80 -4.88
CA GLU A 46 2.70 10.70 -4.94
C GLU A 46 2.13 10.02 -3.70
N TYR A 47 2.84 9.04 -3.16
CA TYR A 47 2.47 8.38 -1.92
C TYR A 47 2.53 9.34 -0.72
N ASP A 48 3.58 10.15 -0.62
CA ASP A 48 3.75 11.13 0.47
C ASP A 48 2.64 12.21 0.48
N ALA A 49 1.95 12.39 -0.65
CA ALA A 49 0.86 13.35 -0.81
C ALA A 49 -0.54 12.79 -0.47
N ILE A 50 -0.65 11.52 -0.05
CA ILE A 50 -1.94 10.89 0.28
C ILE A 50 -1.98 10.34 1.70
N ASP A 51 -3.18 10.28 2.30
CA ASP A 51 -3.43 9.43 3.48
C ASP A 51 -3.55 7.96 3.03
N PRO A 52 -2.65 7.03 3.41
CA PRO A 52 -2.70 5.65 2.91
C PRO A 52 -3.92 4.84 3.41
N LEU A 53 -4.59 5.28 4.49
CA LEU A 53 -5.82 4.65 4.96
C LEU A 53 -7.04 5.08 4.13
N ARG A 54 -7.03 6.29 3.57
CA ARG A 54 -8.15 6.84 2.79
C ARG A 54 -7.92 6.80 1.28
N VAL A 55 -6.66 6.91 0.84
CA VAL A 55 -6.24 7.14 -0.55
C VAL A 55 -6.94 8.36 -1.13
N GLU A 56 -6.89 9.43 -0.35
CA GLU A 56 -7.36 10.76 -0.72
C GLU A 56 -6.15 11.70 -0.61
N VAL A 57 -6.13 12.75 -1.45
CA VAL A 57 -5.10 13.79 -1.35
C VAL A 57 -5.25 14.47 0.01
N GLY A 58 -4.14 14.54 0.75
CA GLY A 58 -4.07 15.18 2.07
C GLY A 58 -4.17 16.69 2.02
#